data_AF-A0A1F3PXH6-F1
#
_entry.id   AF-A0A1F3PXH6-F1
#
_cell.length_a   1.000
_cell.length_b   1.000
_cell.length_c   1.000
_cell.angle_alpha   90.00
_cell.angle_beta   90.00
_cell.angle_gamma   90.00
#
_symmetry.space_group_name_H-M   'P 1'
#
loop_
_entity.id
_entity.type
_entity.pdbx_description
1 polymer ?
#
loop_
_entity_poly.entity_id
_entity_poly.type
_entity_poly.pdbx_seq_one_letter_code
_entity_poly.pdbx_strand_id
1 'polypeptide(L)'
;MKTIEEIIRSNRDFFEDGEPSEGHFERFERKLGIRFGKATVKRSIVPYLLKAAVVTLLVTLSSLWTWDHFIRPGRNRMTLGDVSSEYKEVENYYIHQVNLMESEISTVEFANNTEQRVMLMNEMESMDSVYVQLQKELKANPDDERIINAMIEHYQTKLEVMTFIVNQLKAIRNENINTKEDEKVSI
;
A
#
# COMPACT_ATOMS: atom_id res chain seq x y z
N MET A 1 79.98 10.58 42.16
CA MET A 1 78.77 11.45 42.14
C MET A 1 77.89 10.98 43.28
N LYS A 2 77.35 11.91 44.09
CA LYS A 2 76.41 11.54 45.16
C LYS A 2 75.14 10.96 44.53
N THR A 3 74.56 9.93 45.14
CA THR A 3 73.27 9.38 44.69
C THR A 3 72.14 10.35 45.07
N ILE A 4 71.00 10.28 44.37
CA ILE A 4 69.84 11.14 44.69
C ILE A 4 69.40 10.96 46.15
N GLU A 5 69.48 9.73 46.67
CA GLU A 5 69.17 9.44 48.07
C GLU A 5 70.13 10.14 49.05
N GLU A 6 71.44 10.16 48.76
CA GLU A 6 72.41 10.93 49.57
C GLU A 6 72.13 12.42 49.54
N ILE A 7 71.73 12.98 48.39
CA ILE A 7 71.44 14.41 48.23
C ILE A 7 70.18 14.81 49.01
N ILE A 8 69.14 13.97 48.96
CA ILE A 8 67.90 14.20 49.71
C ILE A 8 68.17 14.06 51.22
N ARG A 9 68.92 13.03 51.62
CA ARG A 9 69.24 12.80 53.04
C ARG A 9 70.15 13.88 53.61
N SER A 10 71.09 14.42 52.83
CA SER A 10 71.97 15.52 53.28
C SER A 10 71.29 16.88 53.35
N ASN A 11 70.15 17.07 52.68
CA ASN A 11 69.38 18.31 52.68
C ASN A 11 67.97 18.08 53.25
N ARG A 12 67.83 17.11 54.15
CA ARG A 12 66.53 16.68 54.68
C ARG A 12 65.75 17.85 55.29
N ASP A 13 66.42 18.69 56.06
CA ASP A 13 65.84 19.86 56.71
C ASP A 13 65.24 20.87 55.70
N PHE A 14 65.77 20.93 54.48
CA PHE A 14 65.25 21.79 53.40
C PHE A 14 63.92 21.28 52.83
N PHE A 15 63.65 19.97 52.91
CA PHE A 15 62.45 19.35 52.35
C PHE A 15 61.34 19.12 53.36
N GLU A 16 61.62 19.15 54.67
CA GLU A 16 60.64 18.87 55.72
C GLU A 16 59.86 20.10 56.21
N ASP A 17 60.27 21.32 55.85
CA ASP A 17 59.73 22.57 56.42
C ASP A 17 58.59 23.23 55.60
N GLY A 18 58.25 22.69 54.43
CA GLY A 18 57.27 23.28 53.52
C GLY A 18 55.97 22.49 53.42
N GLU A 19 54.88 22.98 54.01
CA GLU A 19 53.55 22.49 53.63
C GLU A 19 53.22 22.93 52.19
N PRO A 20 52.57 22.07 51.39
CA PRO A 20 52.09 22.47 50.08
C PRO A 20 51.16 23.68 50.20
N SER A 21 51.23 24.59 49.23
CA SER A 21 50.30 25.72 49.14
C SER A 21 48.84 25.27 49.31
N GLU A 22 48.02 26.08 49.98
CA GLU A 22 46.61 25.80 50.19
C GLU A 22 45.90 25.40 48.88
N GLY A 23 45.01 24.41 48.96
CA GLY A 23 44.29 23.88 47.80
C GLY A 23 45.10 22.91 46.92
N HIS A 24 46.35 22.56 47.29
CA HIS A 24 47.18 21.66 46.48
C HIS A 24 46.56 20.27 46.37
N PHE A 25 46.04 19.73 47.47
CA PHE A 25 45.46 18.39 47.51
C PHE A 25 44.23 18.29 46.60
N GLU A 26 43.36 19.30 46.62
CA GLU A 26 42.16 19.40 45.79
C GLU A 26 42.53 19.54 44.31
N ARG A 27 43.58 20.30 43.99
CA ARG A 27 44.11 20.39 42.61
C ARG A 27 44.70 19.05 42.16
N PHE A 28 45.32 18.32 43.06
CA PHE A 28 45.91 17.00 42.78
C PHE A 28 44.82 15.94 42.57
N GLU A 29 43.85 15.82 43.49
CA GLU A 29 42.70 14.91 43.35
C GLU A 29 41.91 15.20 42.06
N ARG A 30 41.68 16.46 41.73
CA ARG A 30 41.02 16.83 40.48
C ARG A 30 41.81 16.35 39.26
N LYS A 31 43.13 16.53 39.25
CA LYS A 31 44.00 16.01 38.17
C LYS A 31 43.98 14.49 38.11
N LEU A 32 43.87 13.81 39.25
CA LEU A 32 43.82 12.35 39.34
C LEU A 32 42.48 11.80 38.84
N GLY A 33 41.37 12.42 39.24
CA GLY A 33 40.03 12.11 38.76
C GLY A 33 39.84 12.37 37.26
N ILE A 34 40.50 13.38 36.70
CA ILE A 34 40.46 13.64 35.24
C ILE A 34 41.27 12.59 34.47
N ARG A 35 42.44 12.16 34.96
CA ARG A 35 43.32 11.23 34.23
C ARG A 35 42.97 9.75 34.42
N PHE A 36 42.48 9.38 35.60
CA PHE A 36 42.21 7.99 35.98
C PHE A 36 40.75 7.73 36.36
N GLY A 37 39.92 8.77 36.42
CA GLY A 37 38.48 8.59 36.61
C GLY A 37 37.91 7.84 35.40
N LYS A 38 37.23 6.72 35.67
CA LYS A 38 36.52 5.97 34.63
C LYS A 38 35.43 6.88 34.06
N ALA A 39 35.69 7.46 32.89
CA ALA A 39 34.68 8.22 32.16
C ALA A 39 33.51 7.27 31.88
N THR A 40 32.40 7.45 32.60
CA THR A 40 31.18 6.71 32.31
C THR A 40 30.60 7.30 31.03
N VAL A 41 30.81 6.60 29.91
CA VAL A 41 30.24 7.00 28.62
C VAL A 41 28.73 6.88 28.75
N LYS A 42 28.06 8.00 29.03
CA LYS A 42 26.59 8.10 29.00
C LYS A 42 26.16 8.05 27.53
N ARG A 43 25.85 6.85 27.04
CA ARG A 43 25.30 6.67 25.70
C ARG A 43 23.88 7.22 25.68
N SER A 44 23.64 8.22 24.85
CA SER A 44 22.30 8.78 24.66
C SER A 44 21.43 7.78 23.90
N ILE A 45 20.21 7.56 24.39
CA ILE A 45 19.16 6.75 23.74
C ILE A 45 18.37 7.53 22.69
N VAL A 46 18.55 8.86 22.64
CA VAL A 46 17.91 9.77 21.67
C VAL A 46 18.05 9.32 20.22
N PRO A 47 19.24 8.88 19.70
CA PRO A 47 19.33 8.44 18.31
C PRO A 47 18.53 7.16 18.03
N TYR A 48 18.31 6.29 19.01
CA TYR A 48 17.48 5.10 18.85
C TYR A 48 15.99 5.45 18.84
N LEU A 49 15.57 6.38 19.71
CA LEU A 49 14.21 6.92 19.70
C LEU A 49 13.88 7.66 18.40
N LEU A 50 14.83 8.45 17.87
CA LEU A 50 14.65 9.14 16.60
C LEU A 50 14.48 8.14 15.45
N LYS A 51 15.31 7.09 15.40
CA LYS A 51 15.17 6.01 14.40
C LYS A 51 13.83 5.29 14.52
N ALA A 52 13.41 4.96 15.75
CA ALA A 52 12.12 4.31 15.98
C ALA A 52 10.96 5.21 15.54
N ALA A 53 11.00 6.51 15.84
CA ALA A 53 9.98 7.47 15.43
C ALA A 53 9.87 7.62 13.91
N VAL A 54 11.00 7.62 13.20
CA VAL A 54 11.01 7.64 11.72
C VAL A 54 10.39 6.36 11.16
N VAL A 55 10.75 5.19 11.70
CA VAL A 55 10.20 3.91 11.25
C VAL A 55 8.70 3.84 11.51
N THR A 56 8.22 4.24 12.70
CA THR A 56 6.79 4.22 13.02
C THR A 56 6.01 5.21 12.15
N LEU A 57 6.57 6.38 11.86
CA LEU A 57 5.96 7.36 10.96
C LEU A 57 5.87 6.83 9.52
N LEU A 58 6.93 6.20 9.00
CA LEU A 58 6.89 5.61 7.66
C LEU A 58 5.91 4.44 7.58
N VAL A 59 5.85 3.57 8.59
CA VAL A 59 4.90 2.45 8.63
C VAL A 59 3.45 2.96 8.71
N THR A 60 3.19 3.98 9.53
CA THR A 60 1.83 4.54 9.64
C THR A 60 1.40 5.25 8.36
N LEU A 61 2.27 6.06 7.74
CA LEU A 61 1.98 6.70 6.45
C LEU A 61 1.81 5.68 5.32
N SER A 62 2.68 4.68 5.25
CA SER A 62 2.58 3.59 4.26
C SER A 62 1.29 2.77 4.45
N SER A 63 0.92 2.49 5.71
CA SER A 63 -0.33 1.80 6.04
C SER A 63 -1.55 2.63 5.62
N LEU A 64 -1.58 3.93 5.92
CA LEU A 64 -2.66 4.83 5.51
C LEU A 64 -2.77 4.94 3.98
N TRP A 65 -1.64 5.06 3.29
CA TRP A 65 -1.59 5.12 1.82
C TRP A 65 -2.07 3.81 1.18
N THR A 66 -1.64 2.67 1.71
CA THR A 66 -2.08 1.34 1.25
C THR A 66 -3.57 1.13 1.53
N TRP A 67 -4.07 1.62 2.66
CA TRP A 67 -5.49 1.53 3.02
C TRP A 67 -6.39 2.31 2.06
N ASP A 68 -5.99 3.51 1.67
CA ASP A 68 -6.75 4.36 0.76
C ASP A 68 -6.67 3.87 -0.70
N HIS A 69 -5.47 3.54 -1.17
CA HIS A 69 -5.25 3.20 -2.58
C HIS A 69 -5.56 1.74 -2.93
N PHE A 70 -5.27 0.79 -2.02
CA PHE A 70 -5.37 -0.64 -2.31
C PHE A 70 -6.60 -1.30 -1.69
N ILE A 71 -6.98 -0.94 -0.45
CA ILE A 71 -8.09 -1.60 0.26
C ILE A 71 -9.46 -0.97 -0.05
N ARG A 72 -9.53 0.33 -0.40
CA ARG A 72 -10.80 1.01 -0.71
C ARG A 72 -10.77 1.86 -1.98
N PRO A 73 -10.54 1.27 -3.18
CA PRO A 73 -10.51 2.02 -4.44
C PRO A 73 -11.83 2.72 -4.85
N GLY A 74 -12.91 2.64 -4.06
CA GLY A 74 -14.24 3.17 -4.38
C GLY A 74 -14.72 4.41 -3.63
N ARG A 75 -14.05 4.86 -2.56
CA ARG A 75 -14.58 5.96 -1.71
C ARG A 75 -14.59 7.35 -2.35
N ASN A 76 -13.90 7.51 -3.47
CA ASN A 76 -13.72 8.80 -4.12
C ASN A 76 -14.50 8.91 -5.44
N ARG A 77 -15.36 7.93 -5.74
CA ARG A 77 -16.15 7.85 -6.98
C ARG A 77 -17.61 8.18 -6.66
N MET A 78 -18.22 9.00 -7.49
CA MET A 78 -19.64 9.32 -7.41
C MET A 78 -20.38 8.38 -8.37
N THR A 79 -21.48 7.78 -7.93
CA THR A 79 -22.27 6.90 -8.78
C THR A 79 -23.62 7.52 -9.13
N LEU A 80 -24.35 6.90 -10.07
CA LEU A 80 -25.69 7.34 -10.45
C LEU A 80 -26.63 7.39 -9.23
N GLY A 81 -26.51 6.43 -8.32
CA GLY A 81 -27.31 6.40 -7.09
C GLY A 81 -27.00 7.49 -6.07
N ASP A 82 -25.89 8.23 -6.22
CA ASP A 82 -25.58 9.40 -5.39
C ASP A 82 -26.29 10.67 -5.88
N VAL A 83 -26.76 10.69 -7.13
CA VAL A 83 -27.49 11.83 -7.72
C VAL A 83 -28.96 11.83 -7.30
N SER A 84 -29.65 10.70 -7.47
CA SER A 84 -31.06 10.56 -7.10
C SER A 84 -31.45 9.12 -6.78
N SER A 85 -32.58 8.95 -6.09
CA SER A 85 -33.17 7.63 -5.78
C SER A 85 -33.56 6.85 -7.03
N GLU A 86 -34.04 7.55 -8.05
CA GLU A 86 -34.50 7.00 -9.32
C GLU A 86 -33.31 6.44 -10.11
N TYR A 87 -32.20 7.20 -10.18
CA TYR A 87 -30.98 6.74 -10.84
C TYR A 87 -30.32 5.59 -10.10
N LYS A 88 -30.48 5.51 -8.77
CA LYS A 88 -30.03 4.35 -7.99
C LYS A 88 -30.74 3.06 -8.39
N GLU A 89 -32.04 3.12 -8.66
CA GLU A 89 -32.81 1.95 -9.11
C GLU A 89 -32.33 1.48 -10.49
N VAL A 90 -32.10 2.43 -11.40
CA VAL A 90 -31.54 2.16 -12.73
C VAL A 90 -30.15 1.53 -12.64
N GLU A 91 -29.26 2.10 -11.82
CA GLU A 91 -27.92 1.57 -11.59
C GLU A 91 -27.97 0.12 -11.06
N ASN A 92 -28.79 -0.13 -10.03
CA ASN A 92 -28.94 -1.46 -9.46
C ASN A 92 -29.47 -2.47 -10.48
N TYR A 93 -30.43 -2.07 -11.32
CA TYR A 93 -30.96 -2.92 -12.39
C TYR A 93 -29.84 -3.36 -13.34
N TYR A 94 -29.06 -2.42 -13.88
CA TYR A 94 -27.98 -2.76 -14.82
C TYR A 94 -26.87 -3.57 -14.16
N ILE A 95 -26.46 -3.23 -12.94
CA ILE A 95 -25.47 -4.01 -12.18
C ILE A 95 -25.95 -5.45 -12.00
N HIS A 96 -27.22 -5.66 -11.65
CA HIS A 96 -27.78 -6.99 -11.50
C HIS A 96 -27.71 -7.78 -12.81
N GLN A 97 -28.13 -7.18 -13.93
CA GLN A 97 -28.11 -7.82 -15.23
C GLN A 97 -26.69 -8.15 -15.71
N VAL A 98 -25.73 -7.24 -15.50
CA VAL A 98 -24.31 -7.47 -15.79
C VAL A 98 -23.80 -8.67 -14.99
N ASN A 99 -24.09 -8.73 -13.68
CA ASN A 99 -23.68 -9.87 -12.85
C ASN A 99 -24.27 -11.20 -13.34
N LEU A 100 -25.52 -11.20 -13.81
CA LEU A 100 -26.13 -12.40 -14.41
C LEU A 100 -25.37 -12.81 -15.67
N MET A 101 -25.12 -11.89 -16.60
CA MET A 101 -24.39 -12.20 -17.83
C MET A 101 -22.95 -12.67 -17.57
N GLU A 102 -22.26 -12.06 -16.59
CA GLU A 102 -20.92 -12.49 -16.18
C GLU A 102 -20.96 -13.92 -15.62
N SER A 103 -21.96 -14.24 -14.80
CA SER A 103 -22.16 -15.60 -14.31
C SER A 103 -22.39 -16.58 -15.46
N GLU A 104 -23.20 -16.23 -16.46
CA GLU A 104 -23.42 -17.08 -17.64
C GLU A 104 -22.11 -17.32 -18.41
N ILE A 105 -21.34 -16.27 -18.68
CA ILE A 105 -20.02 -16.38 -19.34
C ILE A 105 -19.08 -17.29 -18.54
N SER A 106 -19.09 -17.20 -17.21
CA SER A 106 -18.24 -18.01 -16.35
C SER A 106 -18.61 -19.51 -16.34
N THR A 107 -19.89 -19.82 -16.56
CA THR A 107 -20.39 -21.21 -16.59
C THR A 107 -20.15 -21.92 -17.93
N VAL A 108 -19.86 -21.18 -18.99
CA VAL A 108 -19.49 -21.77 -20.27
C VAL A 108 -18.08 -22.32 -20.15
N GLU A 109 -17.93 -23.64 -20.20
CA GLU A 109 -16.63 -24.26 -20.35
C GLU A 109 -16.03 -23.87 -21.71
N PHE A 110 -15.04 -22.99 -21.68
CA PHE A 110 -14.19 -22.71 -22.84
C PHE A 110 -13.36 -23.98 -23.09
N ALA A 111 -13.93 -24.91 -23.87
CA ALA A 111 -13.25 -26.14 -24.24
C ALA A 111 -11.94 -25.78 -24.94
N ASN A 112 -10.82 -25.92 -24.21
CA ASN A 112 -9.44 -25.85 -24.68
C ASN A 112 -8.86 -24.48 -25.05
N ASN A 113 -9.49 -23.34 -24.71
CA ASN A 113 -9.00 -22.02 -25.14
C ASN A 113 -8.96 -20.95 -24.03
N THR A 114 -8.07 -21.15 -23.06
CA THR A 114 -7.85 -20.24 -21.93
C THR A 114 -7.47 -18.82 -22.37
N GLU A 115 -6.77 -18.68 -23.50
CA GLU A 115 -6.33 -17.38 -24.03
C GLU A 115 -7.52 -16.50 -24.45
N GLN A 116 -8.51 -17.07 -25.14
CA GLN A 116 -9.71 -16.35 -25.58
C GLN A 116 -10.55 -15.87 -24.39
N ARG A 117 -10.63 -16.68 -23.32
CA ARG A 117 -11.29 -16.27 -22.08
C ARG A 117 -10.57 -15.08 -21.45
N VAL A 118 -9.24 -15.12 -21.36
CA VAL A 118 -8.45 -14.02 -20.80
C VAL A 118 -8.63 -12.74 -21.62
N MET A 119 -8.58 -12.85 -22.95
CA MET A 119 -8.81 -11.71 -23.84
C MET A 119 -10.20 -11.10 -23.65
N LEU A 120 -11.23 -11.93 -23.52
CA LEU A 120 -12.60 -11.48 -23.26
C LEU A 120 -12.71 -10.76 -21.90
N MET A 121 -12.14 -11.33 -20.83
CA MET A 121 -12.15 -10.71 -19.51
C MET A 121 -11.41 -9.36 -19.51
N ASN A 122 -10.28 -9.27 -20.21
CA ASN A 122 -9.54 -8.01 -20.35
C ASN A 122 -10.36 -6.95 -21.10
N GLU A 123 -11.14 -7.34 -22.11
CA GLU A 123 -12.03 -6.42 -22.81
C GLU A 123 -13.17 -5.94 -21.91
N MET A 124 -13.73 -6.82 -21.08
CA MET A 124 -14.75 -6.42 -20.09
C MET A 124 -14.18 -5.45 -19.05
N GLU A 125 -12.94 -5.67 -18.61
CA GLU A 125 -12.23 -4.75 -17.71
C GLU A 125 -11.93 -3.39 -18.39
N SER A 126 -11.63 -3.40 -19.69
CA SER A 126 -11.42 -2.17 -20.46
C SER A 126 -12.70 -1.33 -20.52
N MET A 127 -13.86 -1.96 -20.69
CA MET A 127 -15.16 -1.28 -20.64
C MET A 127 -15.43 -0.66 -19.27
N ASP A 128 -15.02 -1.30 -18.17
CA ASP A 128 -15.17 -0.74 -16.82
C ASP A 128 -14.35 0.53 -16.60
N SER A 129 -13.20 0.66 -17.26
CA SER A 129 -12.38 1.88 -17.17
C SER A 129 -13.12 3.14 -17.65
N VAL A 130 -13.97 3.00 -18.67
CA VAL A 130 -14.82 4.09 -19.18
C VAL A 130 -15.83 4.53 -18.12
N TYR A 131 -16.46 3.57 -17.44
CA TYR A 131 -17.39 3.88 -16.35
C TYR A 131 -16.68 4.63 -15.20
N VAL A 132 -15.47 4.22 -14.85
CA VAL A 132 -14.66 4.91 -13.82
C VAL A 132 -14.35 6.36 -14.21
N GLN A 133 -14.10 6.61 -15.50
CA GLN A 133 -13.89 7.96 -16.00
C GLN A 133 -15.16 8.80 -15.87
N LEU A 134 -16.31 8.27 -16.28
CA LEU A 134 -17.60 8.94 -16.13
C LEU A 134 -17.94 9.23 -14.66
N GLN A 135 -17.66 8.32 -13.74
CA GLN A 135 -17.83 8.55 -12.29
C GLN A 135 -16.97 9.72 -11.77
N LYS A 136 -15.79 9.92 -12.34
CA LYS A 136 -14.90 11.05 -11.99
C LYS A 136 -15.44 12.36 -12.56
N GLU A 137 -15.96 12.34 -13.78
CA GLU A 137 -16.56 13.52 -14.43
C GLU A 137 -17.87 13.93 -13.73
N LEU A 138 -18.72 12.95 -13.37
CA LEU A 138 -19.95 13.17 -12.61
C LEU A 138 -19.65 13.81 -11.26
N LYS A 139 -18.60 13.34 -10.57
CA LYS A 139 -18.16 13.97 -9.33
C LYS A 139 -17.75 15.43 -9.51
N ALA A 140 -17.14 15.77 -10.64
CA ALA A 140 -16.76 17.14 -10.94
C ALA A 140 -17.96 18.02 -11.30
N ASN A 141 -18.99 17.44 -11.94
CA ASN A 141 -20.22 18.11 -12.34
C ASN A 141 -21.46 17.23 -12.05
N PRO A 142 -21.97 17.22 -10.79
CA PRO A 142 -23.05 16.31 -10.37
C PRO A 142 -24.38 16.46 -11.12
N ASP A 143 -24.67 17.68 -11.58
CA ASP A 143 -25.94 18.03 -12.23
C ASP A 143 -25.87 17.97 -13.77
N ASP A 144 -24.76 17.47 -14.35
CA ASP A 144 -24.63 17.38 -15.82
C ASP A 144 -25.37 16.13 -16.35
N GLU A 145 -26.59 16.36 -16.83
CA GLU A 145 -27.44 15.31 -17.44
C GLU A 145 -26.75 14.55 -18.58
N ARG A 146 -25.78 15.17 -19.28
CA ARG A 146 -25.06 14.49 -20.36
C ARG A 146 -24.18 13.37 -19.82
N ILE A 147 -23.57 13.58 -18.66
CA ILE A 147 -22.72 12.57 -18.00
C ILE A 147 -23.62 11.45 -17.46
N ILE A 148 -24.75 11.79 -16.84
CA ILE A 148 -25.74 10.82 -16.37
C ILE A 148 -26.24 9.94 -17.52
N ASN A 149 -26.62 10.55 -18.65
CA ASN A 149 -27.06 9.82 -19.83
C ASN A 149 -25.94 8.94 -20.41
N ALA A 150 -24.70 9.45 -20.47
CA ALA A 150 -23.55 8.66 -20.93
C ALA A 150 -23.27 7.45 -20.02
N MET A 151 -23.47 7.57 -18.70
CA MET A 151 -23.35 6.45 -17.76
C MET A 151 -24.42 5.38 -18.00
N ILE A 152 -25.67 5.81 -18.26
CA ILE A 152 -26.77 4.88 -18.59
C ILE A 152 -26.52 4.20 -19.94
N GLU A 153 -26.11 4.96 -20.96
CA GLU A 153 -25.78 4.44 -22.29
C GLU A 153 -24.61 3.45 -22.23
N HIS A 154 -23.60 3.73 -21.39
CA HIS A 154 -22.50 2.80 -21.13
C HIS A 154 -23.01 1.47 -20.59
N TYR A 155 -23.90 1.49 -19.59
CA TYR A 155 -24.51 0.28 -19.05
C TYR A 155 -25.30 -0.50 -20.10
N GLN A 156 -26.10 0.20 -20.92
CA GLN A 156 -26.87 -0.40 -22.01
C GLN A 156 -25.96 -1.09 -23.03
N THR A 157 -24.92 -0.38 -23.47
CA THR A 157 -23.93 -0.89 -24.44
C THR A 157 -23.19 -2.10 -23.87
N LYS A 158 -22.74 -2.03 -22.61
CA LYS A 158 -22.08 -3.15 -21.94
C LYS A 158 -22.97 -4.38 -21.90
N LEU A 159 -24.24 -4.20 -21.52
CA LEU A 159 -25.20 -5.29 -21.47
C LEU A 159 -25.49 -5.89 -22.85
N GLU A 160 -25.61 -5.07 -23.89
CA GLU A 160 -25.79 -5.53 -25.27
C GLU A 160 -24.62 -6.39 -25.73
N VAL A 161 -23.39 -5.91 -25.51
CA VAL A 161 -22.15 -6.64 -25.84
C VAL A 161 -22.09 -7.97 -25.09
N MET A 162 -22.35 -7.97 -23.78
CA MET A 162 -22.36 -9.19 -22.97
C MET A 162 -23.42 -10.19 -23.43
N THR A 163 -24.62 -9.71 -23.76
CA THR A 163 -25.71 -10.53 -24.27
C THR A 163 -25.32 -11.17 -25.61
N PHE A 164 -24.70 -10.40 -26.50
CA PHE A 164 -24.20 -10.90 -27.78
C PHE A 164 -23.14 -12.00 -27.59
N ILE A 165 -22.18 -11.80 -26.68
CA ILE A 165 -21.16 -12.81 -26.35
C ILE A 165 -21.80 -14.09 -25.82
N VAL A 166 -22.69 -13.98 -24.83
CA VAL A 166 -23.41 -15.11 -24.25
C VAL A 166 -24.16 -15.90 -25.32
N ASN A 167 -24.85 -15.21 -26.23
CA ASN A 167 -25.59 -15.86 -27.32
C ASN A 167 -24.66 -16.62 -28.28
N GLN A 168 -23.51 -16.03 -28.64
CA GLN A 168 -22.51 -16.72 -29.47
C GLN A 168 -21.94 -17.95 -28.77
N LEU A 169 -21.61 -17.84 -27.48
CA LEU A 169 -21.11 -18.98 -26.69
C LEU A 169 -22.14 -20.11 -26.61
N LYS A 170 -23.42 -19.79 -26.44
CA LYS A 170 -24.52 -20.77 -26.46
C LYS A 170 -24.67 -21.43 -27.83
N ALA A 171 -24.57 -20.67 -28.92
CA ALA A 171 -24.64 -21.21 -30.28
C ALA A 171 -23.51 -22.21 -30.55
N ILE A 172 -22.26 -21.85 -30.24
CA ILE A 172 -21.09 -22.73 -30.39
C ILE A 172 -21.24 -24.01 -29.58
N ARG A 173 -21.74 -23.91 -28.34
CA ARG A 173 -21.98 -25.10 -27.49
C ARG A 173 -23.02 -26.03 -28.12
N ASN A 174 -24.12 -25.49 -28.62
CA ASN A 174 -25.20 -26.27 -29.21
C ASN A 174 -24.77 -26.95 -30.51
N GLU A 175 -23.99 -26.28 -31.37
CA GLU A 175 -23.41 -26.89 -32.57
C GLU A 175 -22.51 -28.09 -32.21
N ASN A 176 -21.62 -27.93 -31.21
CA ASN A 176 -20.75 -29.01 -30.75
C ASN A 176 -21.50 -30.22 -30.16
N ILE A 177 -22.72 -30.03 -29.63
CA ILE A 177 -23.56 -31.13 -29.13
C ILE A 177 -24.13 -31.92 -30.31
N ASN A 178 -24.71 -31.24 -31.30
CA ASN A 178 -25.33 -31.88 -32.47
C ASN A 178 -24.30 -32.70 -33.27
N THR A 179 -23.09 -32.17 -33.51
CA THR A 179 -22.04 -32.91 -34.25
C THR A 179 -21.62 -34.21 -33.57
N LYS A 180 -21.66 -34.28 -32.24
CA LYS A 180 -21.34 -35.51 -31.48
C LYS A 180 -22.45 -36.55 -31.51
N GLU A 181 -23.69 -36.15 -31.75
CA GLU A 181 -24.82 -37.08 -31.91
C GLU A 181 -24.83 -37.69 -33.31
N ASP A 182 -24.54 -36.92 -34.35
CA ASP A 182 -24.47 -37.40 -35.74
C ASP A 182 -23.37 -38.47 -35.93
N GLU A 183 -22.24 -38.37 -35.23
CA GLU A 183 -21.18 -39.41 -35.25
C GLU A 183 -21.61 -40.73 -34.59
N LYS A 184 -22.56 -40.71 -33.64
CA LYS A 184 -23.00 -41.92 -32.92
C LYS A 184 -24.04 -42.74 -33.67
N VAL A 185 -24.71 -42.16 -34.66
CA VAL A 185 -25.77 -42.83 -35.45
C VAL A 185 -25.20 -43.53 -36.69
N SER A 186 -23.92 -43.33 -37.01
CA SER A 186 -23.18 -44.02 -38.07
C SER A 186 -22.41 -45.24 -37.53
N ILE A 187 -23.11 -46.26 -37.01
CA ILE A 187 -22.56 -47.62 -36.80
C ILE A 187 -23.60 -48.66 -37.19
#